data_AF-A0A2A2V691-F1
#
_entry.id   AF-A0A2A2V691-F1
#
_cell.length_a   1.000
_cell.length_b   1.000
_cell.length_c   1.000
_cell.angle_alpha   90.00
_cell.angle_beta   90.00
_cell.angle_gamma   90.00
#
_symmetry.space_group_name_H-M   'P 1'
#
loop_
_entity.id
_entity.type
_entity.pdbx_description
1 polymer ?
#
loop_
_entity_poly.entity_id
_entity_poly.type
_entity_poly.pdbx_seq_one_letter_code
_entity_poly.pdbx_strand_id
1 'polypeptide(L)'
;MGSCLMLQDLGSVRSRGLAFARAKLLGLLFILFPSVYPLGLAQAEPVRRAFVVGISNYDDEALRLLGPKNDASLVAKQLSKFAYQQVTLVDEENTTFRKLTDRWATFVNSVRPGDAVVIYFSGHGVAVGNLNYLVARDFRRSDMAASSNASNLKLFSIEKWRSDLVKKRAAVSVWIFDACRDNQIGLETKGLTSIKALSGNLIMYSARAGQESGDAADKNQPSAYTRYFLAALDQLPRQDAVFLARVVQSEVAQAHHDQLPEISSLMSDNWCFNICDPNSIIRLKFDTAGGSYEVASKREFAQSKSIRSTERRQNAVFIGTASQAHLCSSGHRQTNARFQCSVLKDFAEAKFSSYLGQRITPLQPVAIYRRPPIVKDTIKYLCRVGYVDAENGLEVTGVLSFEYRNETYFWATVKDRRETCQKQT
;
A
#
# COMPACT_ATOMS: atom_id res chain seq x y z
N MET A 1 33.04 -43.48 12.48
CA MET A 1 33.72 -44.38 13.44
C MET A 1 33.56 -43.74 14.81
N GLY A 2 32.72 -44.17 15.74
CA GLY A 2 32.01 -45.42 15.89
C GLY A 2 32.14 -45.81 17.37
N SER A 3 31.05 -45.63 18.14
CA SER A 3 30.72 -46.42 19.34
C SER A 3 31.62 -46.20 20.57
N CYS A 4 31.21 -46.32 21.84
CA CYS A 4 29.98 -46.81 22.47
C CYS A 4 30.12 -46.68 24.00
N LEU A 5 28.97 -46.56 24.70
CA LEU A 5 28.61 -47.25 25.96
C LEU A 5 29.44 -46.97 27.25
N MET A 6 28.91 -47.01 28.46
CA MET A 6 27.58 -46.96 29.10
C MET A 6 27.83 -47.28 30.59
N LEU A 7 26.96 -46.75 31.46
CA LEU A 7 26.42 -47.35 32.70
C LEU A 7 27.36 -47.97 33.76
N GLN A 8 27.16 -47.55 35.01
CA GLN A 8 26.54 -48.34 36.11
C GLN A 8 26.60 -47.52 37.44
N ASP A 9 25.45 -47.22 38.09
CA ASP A 9 24.81 -47.97 39.20
C ASP A 9 25.49 -47.64 40.57
N LEU A 10 24.90 -47.49 41.76
CA LEU A 10 23.62 -47.75 42.45
C LEU A 10 23.52 -46.66 43.56
N GLY A 11 22.41 -46.34 44.25
CA GLY A 11 21.43 -47.22 44.87
C GLY A 11 20.58 -46.40 45.86
N SER A 12 19.32 -46.81 45.99
CA SER A 12 18.28 -46.29 46.88
C SER A 12 18.53 -46.58 48.36
N VAL A 13 17.90 -45.85 49.29
CA VAL A 13 16.99 -46.39 50.33
C VAL A 13 16.18 -45.25 51.00
N ARG A 14 14.88 -45.50 51.20
CA ARG A 14 13.88 -44.72 51.94
C ARG A 14 14.12 -44.73 53.46
N SER A 15 13.72 -43.67 54.16
CA SER A 15 12.94 -43.84 55.40
C SER A 15 12.13 -42.59 55.77
N ARG A 16 10.96 -42.85 56.38
CA ARG A 16 9.92 -41.91 56.83
C ARG A 16 10.25 -41.38 58.24
N GLY A 17 9.72 -40.22 58.62
CA GLY A 17 9.58 -39.88 60.04
C GLY A 17 9.14 -38.43 60.29
N LEU A 18 8.11 -38.26 61.11
CA LEU A 18 7.36 -37.04 61.37
C LEU A 18 8.07 -36.00 62.26
N ALA A 19 7.70 -34.73 62.02
CA ALA A 19 7.43 -33.60 62.94
C ALA A 19 8.09 -33.56 64.34
N PHE A 20 8.66 -32.41 64.72
CA PHE A 20 8.15 -31.56 65.81
C PHE A 20 8.92 -30.22 65.92
N ALA A 21 8.13 -29.16 65.89
CA ALA A 21 8.21 -27.78 66.40
C ALA A 21 9.46 -27.19 67.13
N ARG A 22 9.55 -25.85 66.94
CA ARG A 22 9.99 -24.76 67.84
C ARG A 22 11.33 -24.04 67.55
N ALA A 23 11.16 -22.88 66.89
CA ALA A 23 11.62 -21.54 67.30
C ALA A 23 13.10 -21.30 67.65
N LYS A 24 13.74 -20.34 66.96
CA LYS A 24 14.11 -19.02 67.52
C LYS A 24 14.80 -18.11 66.48
N LEU A 25 14.13 -16.99 66.20
CA LEU A 25 14.62 -15.63 66.04
C LEU A 25 16.11 -15.43 65.62
N LEU A 26 16.33 -15.02 64.36
CA LEU A 26 17.58 -14.37 63.94
C LEU A 26 17.27 -13.13 63.08
N GLY A 27 17.53 -11.97 63.67
CA GLY A 27 18.09 -10.78 63.02
C GLY A 27 17.32 -10.13 61.86
N LEU A 28 16.41 -9.20 62.18
CA LEU A 28 16.03 -8.13 61.27
C LEU A 28 17.23 -7.20 61.02
N LEU A 29 17.78 -7.22 59.81
CA LEU A 29 18.45 -6.06 59.22
C LEU A 29 18.23 -6.06 57.70
N PHE A 30 16.97 -5.98 57.27
CA PHE A 30 16.66 -5.69 55.87
C PHE A 30 16.70 -4.17 55.68
N ILE A 31 17.81 -3.73 55.08
CA ILE A 31 18.03 -2.38 54.58
C ILE A 31 16.80 -1.98 53.75
N LEU A 32 16.11 -0.91 54.16
CA LEU A 32 15.12 -0.18 53.37
C LEU A 32 15.81 0.41 52.13
N PHE A 33 15.98 -0.41 51.09
CA PHE A 33 16.13 0.10 49.73
C PHE A 33 14.72 0.42 49.25
N PRO A 34 14.31 1.70 49.09
CA PRO A 34 13.06 1.98 48.41
C PRO A 34 13.21 1.40 47.01
N SER A 35 12.34 0.44 46.70
CA SER A 35 12.23 -0.13 45.36
C SER A 35 11.77 0.99 44.43
N VAL A 36 12.73 1.74 43.88
CA VAL A 36 12.50 2.67 42.79
C VAL A 36 12.22 1.80 41.57
N TYR A 37 10.97 1.35 41.44
CA TYR A 37 10.50 0.80 40.18
C TYR A 37 10.65 1.92 39.16
N PRO A 38 11.48 1.76 38.11
CA PRO A 38 11.49 2.73 37.04
C PRO A 38 10.07 2.79 36.50
N LEU A 39 9.40 3.92 36.73
CA LEU A 39 8.20 4.31 36.00
C LEU A 39 8.58 4.21 34.53
N GLY A 40 8.16 3.11 33.90
CA GLY A 40 8.35 2.92 32.47
C GLY A 40 7.77 4.15 31.79
N LEU A 41 8.62 4.90 31.09
CA LEU A 41 8.15 5.97 30.23
C LEU A 41 7.15 5.33 29.27
N ALA A 42 5.86 5.63 29.46
CA ALA A 42 4.83 5.22 28.53
C ALA A 42 5.25 5.78 27.17
N GLN A 43 5.72 4.89 26.29
CA GLN A 43 6.05 5.27 24.93
C GLN A 43 4.73 5.69 24.31
N ALA A 44 4.62 6.97 23.94
CA ALA A 44 3.39 7.46 23.32
C ALA A 44 3.10 6.60 22.08
N GLU A 45 1.91 6.01 22.04
CA GLU A 45 1.49 5.15 20.94
C GLU A 45 1.63 5.87 19.60
N PRO A 46 2.09 5.20 18.53
CA PRO A 46 2.18 5.78 17.20
C PRO A 46 0.86 6.42 16.75
N VAL A 47 0.92 7.65 16.25
CA VAL A 47 -0.27 8.38 15.80
C VAL A 47 -0.26 8.70 14.31
N ARG A 48 -1.41 9.11 13.80
CA ARG A 48 -1.55 9.60 12.42
C ARG A 48 -1.53 11.12 12.37
N ARG A 49 -0.79 11.67 11.41
CA ARG A 49 -0.68 13.11 11.16
C ARG A 49 -0.88 13.39 9.67
N ALA A 50 -1.47 14.52 9.32
CA ALA A 50 -1.62 14.97 7.96
C ALA A 50 -1.11 16.40 7.77
N PHE A 51 -0.42 16.66 6.68
CA PHE A 51 -0.01 17.98 6.21
C PHE A 51 -0.61 18.22 4.83
N VAL A 52 -1.49 19.20 4.72
CA VAL A 52 -2.37 19.40 3.57
C VAL A 52 -2.17 20.82 3.04
N VAL A 53 -1.78 20.93 1.78
CA VAL A 53 -1.43 22.21 1.14
C VAL A 53 -2.14 22.31 -0.20
N GLY A 54 -2.78 23.45 -0.46
CA GLY A 54 -3.33 23.81 -1.75
C GLY A 54 -2.90 25.23 -2.09
N ILE A 55 -2.42 25.46 -3.31
CA ILE A 55 -1.97 26.80 -3.75
C ILE A 55 -2.70 27.14 -5.04
N SER A 56 -3.59 28.13 -4.96
CA SER A 56 -4.39 28.64 -6.08
C SER A 56 -3.93 30.03 -6.52
N ASN A 57 -3.63 30.90 -5.56
CA ASN A 57 -3.40 32.33 -5.77
C ASN A 57 -1.92 32.68 -5.87
N TYR A 58 -1.23 32.09 -6.85
CA TYR A 58 0.15 32.46 -7.17
C TYR A 58 0.27 33.98 -7.48
N ASP A 59 1.39 34.57 -7.03
CA ASP A 59 1.68 36.00 -7.22
C ASP A 59 1.92 36.33 -8.71
N ASP A 60 2.49 35.38 -9.46
CA ASP A 60 2.52 35.40 -10.93
C ASP A 60 1.16 34.93 -11.47
N GLU A 61 0.44 35.83 -12.14
CA GLU A 61 -0.94 35.60 -12.56
C GLU A 61 -1.08 34.42 -13.53
N ALA A 62 -0.04 34.15 -14.33
CA ALA A 62 -0.04 33.04 -15.28
C ALA A 62 0.05 31.66 -14.61
N LEU A 63 0.36 31.61 -13.32
CA LEU A 63 0.44 30.37 -12.55
C LEU A 63 -0.82 30.12 -11.72
N ARG A 64 -1.80 31.03 -11.69
CA ARG A 64 -3.01 30.87 -10.86
C ARG A 64 -3.85 29.67 -11.29
N LEU A 65 -4.41 28.97 -10.30
CA LEU A 65 -5.24 27.78 -10.46
C LEU A 65 -6.56 27.95 -9.68
N LEU A 66 -7.64 27.34 -10.14
CA LEU A 66 -8.97 27.45 -9.55
C LEU A 66 -9.19 26.46 -8.39
N GLY A 67 -8.77 25.21 -8.56
CA GLY A 67 -9.11 24.09 -7.68
C GLY A 67 -8.29 23.94 -6.38
N PRO A 68 -6.95 24.13 -6.36
CA PRO A 68 -6.10 23.62 -5.29
C PRO A 68 -6.48 23.98 -3.85
N LYS A 69 -6.87 25.24 -3.60
CA LYS A 69 -7.32 25.68 -2.28
C LYS A 69 -8.56 24.90 -1.81
N ASN A 70 -9.52 24.69 -2.71
CA ASN A 70 -10.74 23.95 -2.42
C ASN A 70 -10.43 22.47 -2.18
N ASP A 71 -9.57 21.89 -3.01
CA ASP A 71 -9.14 20.49 -2.88
C ASP A 71 -8.50 20.21 -1.51
N ALA A 72 -7.54 21.04 -1.11
CA ALA A 72 -6.86 20.94 0.18
C ALA A 72 -7.85 21.05 1.35
N SER A 73 -8.81 21.98 1.27
CA SER A 73 -9.86 22.14 2.29
C SER A 73 -10.72 20.88 2.41
N LEU A 74 -11.17 20.31 1.28
CA LEU A 74 -12.01 19.11 1.25
C LEU A 74 -11.26 17.87 1.78
N VAL A 75 -9.99 17.69 1.38
CA VAL A 75 -9.15 16.60 1.87
C VAL A 75 -8.87 16.72 3.36
N ALA A 76 -8.52 17.92 3.86
CA ALA A 76 -8.31 18.15 5.29
C ALA A 76 -9.58 17.84 6.09
N LYS A 77 -10.74 18.29 5.61
CA LYS A 77 -12.04 17.99 6.22
C LYS A 77 -12.32 16.50 6.26
N GLN A 78 -12.01 15.77 5.18
CA GLN A 78 -12.23 14.32 5.11
C GLN A 78 -11.32 13.56 6.07
N LEU A 79 -10.01 13.86 6.07
CA LEU A 79 -9.05 13.21 6.97
C LEU A 79 -9.35 13.51 8.45
N SER A 80 -9.90 14.68 8.75
CA SER A 80 -10.31 15.05 10.12
C SER A 80 -11.48 14.22 10.67
N LYS A 81 -12.23 13.50 9.80
CA LYS A 81 -13.26 12.53 10.23
C LYS A 81 -12.64 11.21 10.72
N PHE A 82 -11.37 10.97 10.46
CA PHE A 82 -10.66 9.75 10.85
C PHE A 82 -9.81 9.99 12.11
N ALA A 83 -9.21 8.92 12.63
CA ALA A 83 -8.39 8.95 13.85
C ALA A 83 -6.99 9.57 13.60
N TYR A 84 -6.94 10.82 13.12
CA TYR A 84 -5.71 11.62 13.03
C TYR A 84 -5.54 12.43 14.32
N GLN A 85 -4.35 12.37 14.90
CA GLN A 85 -3.98 13.21 16.04
C GLN A 85 -3.84 14.68 15.62
N GLN A 86 -3.48 14.91 14.35
CA GLN A 86 -3.27 16.24 13.80
C GLN A 86 -3.53 16.24 12.30
N VAL A 87 -4.38 17.14 11.82
CA VAL A 87 -4.53 17.49 10.41
C VAL A 87 -4.18 18.97 10.26
N THR A 88 -3.06 19.26 9.60
CA THR A 88 -2.57 20.63 9.38
C THR A 88 -2.92 21.05 7.97
N LEU A 89 -4.00 21.81 7.81
CA LEU A 89 -4.30 22.54 6.59
C LEU A 89 -3.49 23.83 6.57
N VAL A 90 -2.73 24.09 5.51
CA VAL A 90 -2.01 25.35 5.35
C VAL A 90 -2.87 26.34 4.58
N ASP A 91 -3.22 27.44 5.25
CA ASP A 91 -3.95 28.54 4.62
C ASP A 91 -3.15 29.23 3.52
N GLU A 92 -3.85 29.73 2.50
CA GLU A 92 -3.28 30.34 1.29
C GLU A 92 -2.30 31.48 1.57
N GLU A 93 -2.52 32.30 2.60
CA GLU A 93 -1.61 33.40 2.95
C GLU A 93 -0.27 32.92 3.53
N ASN A 94 -0.19 31.64 3.90
CA ASN A 94 0.96 30.97 4.49
C ASN A 94 1.73 30.07 3.49
N THR A 95 1.42 30.16 2.20
CA THR A 95 2.05 29.34 1.13
C THR A 95 3.22 30.03 0.40
N THR A 96 3.72 31.16 0.91
CA THR A 96 5.00 31.72 0.43
C THR A 96 6.17 30.84 0.84
N PHE A 97 7.30 30.95 0.13
CA PHE A 97 8.49 30.12 0.35
C PHE A 97 8.92 30.07 1.82
N ARG A 98 9.07 31.24 2.44
CA ARG A 98 9.45 31.35 3.86
C ARG A 98 8.38 30.75 4.78
N LYS A 99 7.12 31.17 4.63
CA LYS A 99 6.05 30.77 5.55
C LYS A 99 5.76 29.28 5.49
N LEU A 100 5.71 28.67 4.30
CA LEU A 100 5.45 27.25 4.18
C LEU A 100 6.66 26.43 4.67
N THR A 101 7.88 26.92 4.52
CA THR A 101 9.07 26.31 5.16
C THR A 101 8.91 26.27 6.68
N ASP A 102 8.48 27.37 7.30
CA ASP A 102 8.26 27.45 8.75
C ASP A 102 7.10 26.53 9.20
N ARG A 103 6.02 26.45 8.41
CA ARG A 103 4.90 25.53 8.67
C ARG A 103 5.32 24.07 8.57
N TRP A 104 6.09 23.71 7.54
CA TRP A 104 6.67 22.37 7.41
C TRP A 104 7.58 22.04 8.59
N ALA A 105 8.48 22.95 8.97
CA ALA A 105 9.38 22.78 10.11
C ALA A 105 8.60 22.55 11.42
N THR A 106 7.54 23.32 11.65
CA THR A 106 6.65 23.15 12.80
C THR A 106 5.96 21.79 12.78
N PHE A 107 5.40 21.40 11.63
CA PHE A 107 4.73 20.12 11.45
C PHE A 107 5.68 18.94 11.67
N VAL A 108 6.83 18.92 10.99
CA VAL A 108 7.78 17.80 11.09
C VAL A 108 8.39 17.67 12.49
N ASN A 109 8.48 18.77 13.25
CA ASN A 109 8.90 18.70 14.64
C ASN A 109 7.87 18.05 15.58
N SER A 110 6.60 17.97 15.18
CA SER A 110 5.59 17.21 15.92
C SER A 110 5.65 15.70 15.66
N VAL A 111 6.27 15.27 14.57
CA VAL A 111 6.36 13.86 14.16
C VAL A 111 7.30 13.09 15.09
N ARG A 112 6.83 11.94 15.59
CA ARG A 112 7.58 11.05 16.48
C ARG A 112 7.95 9.74 15.77
N PRO A 113 8.96 9.01 16.25
CA PRO A 113 9.26 7.67 15.73
C PRO A 113 8.03 6.77 15.78
N GLY A 114 7.74 6.09 14.66
CA GLY A 114 6.57 5.21 14.54
C GLY A 114 5.32 5.87 13.92
N ASP A 115 5.23 7.20 13.91
CA ASP A 115 4.05 7.90 13.37
C ASP A 115 3.80 7.58 11.89
N ALA A 116 2.54 7.68 11.49
CA ALA A 116 2.12 7.66 10.09
C ALA A 116 1.80 9.08 9.62
N VAL A 117 2.37 9.48 8.49
CA VAL A 117 2.26 10.84 7.97
C VAL A 117 1.64 10.86 6.57
N VAL A 118 0.54 11.57 6.39
CA VAL A 118 -0.04 11.84 5.07
C VAL A 118 0.34 13.26 4.63
N ILE A 119 0.83 13.39 3.41
CA ILE A 119 1.19 14.64 2.77
C ILE A 119 0.29 14.74 1.55
N TYR A 120 -0.53 15.78 1.51
CA TYR A 120 -1.35 16.11 0.35
C TYR A 120 -0.95 17.48 -0.17
N PHE A 121 -0.64 17.56 -1.46
CA PHE A 121 -0.35 18.82 -2.14
C PHE A 121 -1.18 18.92 -3.42
N SER A 122 -1.88 20.04 -3.58
CA SER A 122 -2.50 20.45 -4.84
C SER A 122 -1.90 21.77 -5.32
N GLY A 123 -1.54 21.86 -6.60
CA GLY A 123 -0.93 23.03 -7.22
C GLY A 123 0.17 22.70 -8.22
N HIS A 124 1.12 23.61 -8.42
CA HIS A 124 2.22 23.45 -9.37
C HIS A 124 3.41 22.67 -8.82
N GLY A 125 3.91 21.73 -9.62
CA GLY A 125 5.12 20.94 -9.33
C GLY A 125 6.05 20.87 -10.54
N VAL A 126 7.36 20.98 -10.29
CA VAL A 126 8.39 21.02 -11.34
C VAL A 126 9.55 20.12 -11.01
N ALA A 127 10.24 19.65 -12.03
CA ALA A 127 11.55 19.04 -11.90
C ALA A 127 12.63 20.01 -12.42
N VAL A 128 13.64 20.26 -11.58
CA VAL A 128 14.84 21.01 -11.92
C VAL A 128 16.02 20.06 -11.79
N GLY A 129 16.69 19.76 -12.91
CA GLY A 129 17.63 18.65 -12.98
C GLY A 129 16.93 17.30 -12.75
N ASN A 130 17.36 16.56 -11.73
CA ASN A 130 16.81 15.24 -11.36
C ASN A 130 15.98 15.26 -10.05
N LEU A 131 15.67 16.45 -9.53
CA LEU A 131 14.97 16.62 -8.26
C LEU A 131 13.61 17.27 -8.48
N ASN A 132 12.65 16.86 -7.65
CA ASN A 132 11.28 17.35 -7.74
C ASN A 132 10.99 18.41 -6.69
N TYR A 133 10.30 19.45 -7.13
CA TYR A 133 9.97 20.60 -6.31
C TYR A 133 8.50 20.96 -6.42
N LEU A 134 7.96 21.47 -5.32
CA LEU A 134 6.66 22.13 -5.26
C LEU A 134 6.86 23.64 -5.38
N VAL A 135 6.00 24.33 -6.12
CA VAL A 135 6.14 25.75 -6.40
C VAL A 135 5.47 26.57 -5.30
N ALA A 136 6.19 27.52 -4.71
CA ALA A 136 5.64 28.45 -3.71
C ALA A 136 4.73 29.50 -4.34
N ARG A 137 3.82 30.07 -3.54
CA ARG A 137 2.91 31.13 -4.00
C ARG A 137 3.63 32.35 -4.56
N ASP A 138 4.74 32.74 -3.95
CA ASP A 138 5.51 33.93 -4.29
C ASP A 138 6.67 33.66 -5.27
N PHE A 139 6.69 32.48 -5.91
CA PHE A 139 7.54 32.17 -7.05
C PHE A 139 7.11 33.00 -8.26
N ARG A 140 8.08 33.47 -9.04
CA ARG A 140 7.84 34.14 -10.32
C ARG A 140 8.56 33.43 -11.45
N ARG A 141 7.92 33.29 -12.60
CA ARG A 141 8.57 32.65 -13.76
C ARG A 141 9.81 33.41 -14.24
N SER A 142 9.87 34.73 -14.01
CA SER A 142 11.06 35.56 -14.26
C SER A 142 12.29 35.09 -13.49
N ASP A 143 12.11 34.46 -12.32
CA ASP A 143 13.22 34.00 -11.48
C ASP A 143 13.96 32.83 -12.14
N MET A 144 13.26 32.02 -12.95
CA MET A 144 13.85 30.93 -13.74
C MET A 144 14.82 31.43 -14.82
N ALA A 145 14.55 32.60 -15.42
CA ALA A 145 15.43 33.20 -16.40
C ALA A 145 16.72 33.74 -15.76
N ALA A 146 16.67 34.08 -14.46
CA ALA A 146 17.79 34.61 -13.71
C ALA A 146 18.69 33.51 -13.11
N SER A 147 18.18 32.29 -12.90
CA SER A 147 18.98 31.19 -12.35
C SER A 147 18.45 29.81 -12.74
N SER A 148 19.34 28.96 -13.24
CA SER A 148 19.08 27.53 -13.43
C SER A 148 19.28 26.69 -12.16
N ASN A 149 19.77 27.31 -11.07
CA ASN A 149 19.98 26.63 -9.80
C ASN A 149 18.70 26.70 -8.93
N ALA A 150 18.08 25.55 -8.71
CA ALA A 150 16.87 25.42 -7.89
C ALA A 150 16.99 25.99 -6.48
N SER A 151 18.19 26.02 -5.88
CA SER A 151 18.37 26.56 -4.52
C SER A 151 18.15 28.07 -4.43
N ASN A 152 18.26 28.78 -5.56
CA ASN A 152 18.03 30.21 -5.65
C ASN A 152 16.57 30.55 -5.99
N LEU A 153 15.75 29.51 -6.22
CA LEU A 153 14.36 29.64 -6.59
C LEU A 153 13.47 29.36 -5.38
N LYS A 154 12.28 29.94 -5.39
CA LYS A 154 11.25 29.76 -4.35
C LYS A 154 10.51 28.44 -4.53
N LEU A 155 11.24 27.34 -4.37
CA LEU A 155 10.83 25.97 -4.68
C LEU A 155 11.08 25.04 -3.48
N PHE A 156 10.10 24.20 -3.11
CA PHE A 156 10.23 23.25 -2.01
C PHE A 156 10.67 21.88 -2.52
N SER A 157 11.86 21.42 -2.12
CA SER A 157 12.32 20.07 -2.48
C SER A 157 11.50 18.99 -1.79
N ILE A 158 10.91 18.10 -2.59
CA ILE A 158 10.19 16.92 -2.09
C ILE A 158 11.16 15.95 -1.42
N GLU A 159 12.38 15.81 -1.94
CA GLU A 159 13.42 14.96 -1.37
C GLU A 159 13.85 15.45 0.02
N LYS A 160 13.91 16.77 0.22
CA LYS A 160 14.16 17.34 1.55
C LYS A 160 13.05 16.98 2.53
N TRP A 161 11.78 17.19 2.16
CA TRP A 161 10.65 16.84 3.04
C TRP A 161 10.63 15.33 3.36
N ARG A 162 10.91 14.48 2.37
CA ARG A 162 11.06 13.02 2.58
C ARG A 162 12.18 12.70 3.54
N SER A 163 13.35 13.33 3.37
CA SER A 163 14.50 13.16 4.27
C SER A 163 14.17 13.56 5.70
N ASP A 164 13.42 14.65 5.88
CA ASP A 164 13.02 15.12 7.22
C ASP A 164 12.12 14.07 7.91
N LEU A 165 11.16 13.43 7.22
CA LEU A 165 10.35 12.36 7.80
C LEU A 165 11.14 11.08 8.12
N VAL A 166 12.08 10.71 7.25
CA VAL A 166 13.00 9.58 7.50
C VAL A 166 13.83 9.83 8.75
N LYS A 167 14.35 11.06 8.93
CA LYS A 167 15.09 11.45 10.15
C LYS A 167 14.23 11.38 11.41
N LYS A 168 12.94 11.71 11.31
CA LYS A 168 11.97 11.56 12.41
C LYS A 168 11.57 10.10 12.67
N ARG A 169 11.99 9.16 11.81
CA ARG A 169 11.66 7.74 11.88
C ARG A 169 10.15 7.49 11.83
N ALA A 170 9.44 8.25 11.00
CA ALA A 170 8.05 7.93 10.66
C ALA A 170 8.02 6.52 10.06
N ALA A 171 7.10 5.67 10.53
CA ALA A 171 6.99 4.29 10.04
C ALA A 171 6.29 4.23 8.67
N VAL A 172 5.32 5.12 8.47
CA VAL A 172 4.54 5.24 7.24
C VAL A 172 4.58 6.67 6.73
N SER A 173 4.79 6.87 5.43
CA SER A 173 4.49 8.14 4.79
C SER A 173 3.74 7.99 3.46
N VAL A 174 2.61 8.67 3.35
CA VAL A 174 1.78 8.70 2.14
C VAL A 174 1.90 10.06 1.50
N TRP A 175 2.29 10.11 0.23
CA TRP A 175 2.49 11.34 -0.53
C TRP A 175 1.48 11.39 -1.66
N ILE A 176 0.65 12.42 -1.69
CA ILE A 176 -0.42 12.59 -2.68
C ILE A 176 -0.15 13.92 -3.37
N PHE A 177 0.15 13.85 -4.66
CA PHE A 177 0.46 15.01 -5.50
C PHE A 177 -0.64 15.17 -6.55
N ASP A 178 -1.52 16.14 -6.32
CA ASP A 178 -2.49 16.62 -7.29
C ASP A 178 -1.93 17.83 -8.05
N ALA A 179 -0.99 17.55 -8.94
CA ALA A 179 -0.19 18.57 -9.61
C ALA A 179 0.03 18.22 -11.07
N CYS A 180 0.08 19.24 -11.92
CA CYS A 180 0.46 19.07 -13.32
C CYS A 180 1.83 18.41 -13.41
N ARG A 181 1.94 17.42 -14.30
CA ARG A 181 3.20 16.73 -14.60
C ARG A 181 3.70 17.03 -16.01
N ASP A 182 3.06 18.01 -16.65
CA ASP A 182 3.55 18.75 -17.81
C ASP A 182 4.08 20.13 -17.37
N ASN A 183 4.90 20.75 -18.21
CA ASN A 183 5.61 21.98 -17.88
C ASN A 183 4.88 23.23 -18.38
N GLN A 184 4.24 23.95 -17.47
CA GLN A 184 3.59 25.24 -17.76
C GLN A 184 4.32 26.45 -17.15
N ILE A 185 5.52 26.24 -16.57
CA ILE A 185 6.18 27.23 -15.70
C ILE A 185 7.41 27.90 -16.36
N GLY A 186 8.03 27.29 -17.38
CA GLY A 186 9.16 27.91 -18.12
C GLY A 186 9.63 27.09 -19.32
N LEU A 187 10.58 27.58 -20.14
CA LEU A 187 10.96 26.93 -21.42
C LEU A 187 11.85 25.67 -21.30
N GLU A 188 12.46 25.40 -20.13
CA GLU A 188 13.41 24.27 -19.96
C GLU A 188 13.17 23.37 -18.75
N THR A 189 12.10 23.58 -17.99
CA THR A 189 11.75 22.69 -16.86
C THR A 189 10.95 21.48 -17.33
N LYS A 190 10.96 20.39 -16.57
CA LYS A 190 9.97 19.32 -16.74
C LYS A 190 8.89 19.50 -15.67
N GLY A 191 7.68 19.03 -15.93
CA GLY A 191 6.70 18.84 -14.87
C GLY A 191 7.18 17.80 -13.85
N LEU A 192 6.42 17.62 -12.77
CA LEU A 192 6.78 16.71 -11.69
C LEU A 192 7.08 15.28 -12.19
N THR A 193 8.28 14.77 -11.90
CA THR A 193 8.72 13.43 -12.31
C THR A 193 8.43 12.38 -11.24
N SER A 194 8.45 11.10 -11.63
CA SER A 194 8.16 10.00 -10.70
C SER A 194 9.34 9.76 -9.77
N ILE A 195 9.11 9.74 -8.46
CA ILE A 195 10.10 9.32 -7.47
C ILE A 195 9.80 7.91 -6.99
N LYS A 196 10.86 7.14 -6.71
CA LYS A 196 10.71 5.79 -6.16
C LYS A 196 10.22 5.86 -4.72
N ALA A 197 9.27 5.00 -4.35
CA ALA A 197 8.93 4.77 -2.95
C ALA A 197 10.15 4.29 -2.14
N LEU A 198 10.21 4.68 -0.87
CA LEU A 198 11.11 4.08 0.14
C LEU A 198 10.28 3.09 0.98
N SER A 199 10.94 2.25 1.77
CA SER A 199 10.24 1.36 2.73
C SER A 199 9.22 2.15 3.56
N GLY A 200 7.99 1.63 3.66
CA GLY A 200 6.90 2.29 4.40
C GLY A 200 6.21 3.44 3.64
N ASN A 201 6.58 3.69 2.38
CA ASN A 201 5.99 4.79 1.61
C ASN A 201 4.98 4.33 0.56
N LEU A 202 3.93 5.15 0.40
CA LEU A 202 3.02 5.16 -0.73
C LEU A 202 3.09 6.55 -1.37
N ILE A 203 3.16 6.61 -2.69
CA ILE A 203 3.18 7.83 -3.48
C ILE A 203 2.11 7.72 -4.55
N MET A 204 1.27 8.73 -4.64
CA MET A 204 0.12 8.81 -5.51
C MET A 204 0.23 10.12 -6.29
N TYR A 205 0.22 10.03 -7.61
CA TYR A 205 0.26 11.18 -8.53
C TYR A 205 -1.06 11.26 -9.29
N SER A 206 -1.60 12.47 -9.47
CA SER A 206 -2.85 12.67 -10.19
C SER A 206 -2.78 12.42 -11.70
N ALA A 207 -1.58 12.41 -12.28
CA ALA A 207 -1.32 12.09 -13.68
C ALA A 207 -0.02 11.26 -13.83
N ARG A 208 0.26 10.75 -15.03
CA ARG A 208 1.53 10.07 -15.35
C ARG A 208 2.61 11.11 -15.64
N ALA A 209 3.87 10.70 -15.63
CA ALA A 209 4.97 11.59 -15.96
C ALA A 209 4.78 12.21 -17.37
N GLY A 210 4.91 13.54 -17.48
CA GLY A 210 4.74 14.25 -18.75
C GLY A 210 3.29 14.47 -19.18
N GLN A 211 2.31 14.23 -18.30
CA GLN A 211 0.89 14.46 -18.58
C GLN A 211 0.34 15.58 -17.69
N GLU A 212 -0.56 16.37 -18.24
CA GLU A 212 -1.30 17.37 -17.47
C GLU A 212 -2.32 16.70 -16.53
N SER A 213 -2.53 17.30 -15.36
CA SER A 213 -3.66 16.98 -14.50
C SER A 213 -4.65 18.12 -14.67
N GLY A 214 -5.90 17.83 -15.06
CA GLY A 214 -6.88 18.89 -15.25
C GLY A 214 -7.16 19.65 -13.95
N ASP A 215 -7.16 20.98 -14.01
CA ASP A 215 -7.65 21.83 -12.90
C ASP A 215 -9.18 21.67 -12.73
N ALA A 216 -9.70 22.17 -11.62
CA ALA A 216 -11.14 22.21 -11.38
C ALA A 216 -11.85 23.10 -12.42
N ALA A 217 -13.00 22.63 -12.90
CA ALA A 217 -13.85 23.40 -13.81
C ALA A 217 -14.44 24.67 -13.18
N ASP A 218 -14.56 24.69 -11.84
CA ASP A 218 -15.00 25.83 -11.04
C ASP A 218 -14.33 25.79 -9.67
N LYS A 219 -14.10 26.96 -9.06
CA LYS A 219 -13.45 27.10 -7.75
C LYS A 219 -14.18 26.40 -6.59
N ASN A 220 -15.47 26.07 -6.75
CA ASN A 220 -16.25 25.37 -5.73
C ASN A 220 -16.32 23.85 -5.98
N GLN A 221 -15.76 23.36 -7.08
CA GLN A 221 -15.67 21.94 -7.37
C GLN A 221 -14.27 21.43 -7.06
N PRO A 222 -14.13 20.19 -6.57
CA PRO A 222 -12.82 19.56 -6.50
C PRO A 222 -12.27 19.27 -7.89
N SER A 223 -10.94 19.17 -8.01
CA SER A 223 -10.27 18.62 -9.18
C SER A 223 -10.79 17.20 -9.49
N ALA A 224 -10.57 16.73 -10.72
CA ALA A 224 -10.92 15.36 -11.10
C ALA A 224 -10.31 14.34 -10.12
N TYR A 225 -9.01 14.41 -9.89
CA TYR A 225 -8.32 13.47 -9.02
C TYR A 225 -8.84 13.53 -7.57
N THR A 226 -8.95 14.74 -7.01
CA THR A 226 -9.38 14.92 -5.63
C THR A 226 -10.81 14.45 -5.41
N ARG A 227 -11.71 14.65 -6.38
CA ARG A 227 -13.08 14.11 -6.34
C ARG A 227 -13.11 12.61 -6.17
N TYR A 228 -12.36 11.87 -6.99
CA TYR A 228 -12.31 10.40 -6.91
C TYR A 228 -11.59 9.91 -5.67
N PHE A 229 -10.54 10.62 -5.22
CA PHE A 229 -9.87 10.32 -3.95
C PHE A 229 -10.81 10.45 -2.75
N LEU A 230 -11.57 11.55 -2.66
CA LEU A 230 -12.55 11.76 -1.60
C LEU A 230 -13.66 10.68 -1.62
N ALA A 231 -14.19 10.36 -2.81
CA ALA A 231 -15.18 9.29 -2.96
C ALA A 231 -14.65 7.93 -2.49
N ALA A 232 -13.40 7.60 -2.82
CA ALA A 232 -12.77 6.37 -2.37
C ALA A 232 -12.55 6.35 -0.85
N LEU A 233 -12.16 7.48 -0.23
CA LEU A 233 -12.06 7.59 1.23
C LEU A 233 -13.41 7.40 1.93
N ASP A 234 -14.51 7.86 1.32
CA ASP A 234 -15.86 7.68 1.87
C ASP A 234 -16.38 6.24 1.71
N GLN A 235 -16.15 5.62 0.55
CA GLN A 235 -16.64 4.27 0.25
C GLN A 235 -15.79 3.15 0.85
N LEU A 236 -14.47 3.36 0.93
CA LEU A 236 -13.49 2.36 1.32
C LEU A 236 -12.62 2.81 2.52
N PRO A 237 -13.17 3.43 3.58
CA PRO A 237 -12.38 4.10 4.62
C PRO A 237 -11.43 3.16 5.37
N ARG A 238 -11.83 1.89 5.51
CA ARG A 238 -11.09 0.85 6.26
C ARG A 238 -10.25 -0.08 5.37
N GLN A 239 -10.19 0.19 4.07
CA GLN A 239 -9.39 -0.60 3.14
C GLN A 239 -7.93 -0.13 3.12
N ASP A 240 -7.06 -1.04 2.69
CA ASP A 240 -5.64 -0.74 2.51
C ASP A 240 -5.43 0.45 1.57
N ALA A 241 -4.46 1.30 1.91
CA ALA A 241 -4.21 2.52 1.16
C ALA A 241 -3.68 2.27 -0.25
N VAL A 242 -2.95 1.17 -0.50
CA VAL A 242 -2.51 0.79 -1.85
C VAL A 242 -3.69 0.31 -2.67
N PHE A 243 -4.61 -0.46 -2.09
CA PHE A 243 -5.86 -0.83 -2.74
C PHE A 243 -6.70 0.41 -3.09
N LEU A 244 -6.92 1.30 -2.11
CA LEU A 244 -7.64 2.55 -2.31
C LEU A 244 -6.99 3.40 -3.42
N ALA A 245 -5.66 3.52 -3.43
CA ALA A 245 -4.94 4.25 -4.46
C ALA A 245 -5.18 3.67 -5.86
N ARG A 246 -5.24 2.34 -6.00
CA ARG A 246 -5.54 1.67 -7.28
C ARG A 246 -6.97 1.93 -7.74
N VAL A 247 -7.93 1.96 -6.82
CA VAL A 247 -9.32 2.35 -7.13
C VAL A 247 -9.34 3.76 -7.69
N VAL A 248 -8.72 4.73 -6.99
CA VAL A 248 -8.64 6.12 -7.45
C VAL A 248 -7.98 6.24 -8.82
N GLN A 249 -6.84 5.57 -9.02
CA GLN A 249 -6.16 5.54 -10.31
C GLN A 249 -7.07 5.05 -11.42
N SER A 250 -7.83 3.97 -11.16
CA SER A 250 -8.72 3.39 -12.16
C SER A 250 -9.92 4.28 -12.46
N GLU A 251 -10.55 4.87 -11.44
CA GLU A 251 -11.75 5.71 -11.62
C GLU A 251 -11.43 6.98 -12.41
N VAL A 252 -10.32 7.65 -12.09
CA VAL A 252 -9.87 8.84 -12.81
C VAL A 252 -9.55 8.50 -14.26
N ALA A 253 -8.77 7.45 -14.53
CA ALA A 253 -8.40 7.05 -15.89
C ALA A 253 -9.61 6.69 -16.78
N GLN A 254 -10.71 6.24 -16.17
CA GLN A 254 -11.95 5.94 -16.87
C GLN A 254 -12.76 7.19 -17.18
N ALA A 255 -12.90 8.10 -16.22
CA ALA A 255 -13.69 9.31 -16.38
C ALA A 255 -12.96 10.39 -17.19
N HIS A 256 -11.63 10.39 -17.14
CA HIS A 256 -10.74 11.38 -17.74
C HIS A 256 -9.64 10.65 -18.51
N HIS A 257 -9.92 10.24 -19.75
CA HIS A 257 -8.99 9.45 -20.58
C HIS A 257 -7.63 10.15 -20.84
N ASP A 258 -7.62 11.47 -20.69
CA ASP A 258 -6.47 12.37 -20.78
C ASP A 258 -5.74 12.59 -19.46
N GLN A 259 -6.14 11.90 -18.38
CA GLN A 259 -5.50 11.92 -17.07
C GLN A 259 -5.33 10.50 -16.52
N LEU A 260 -4.09 10.00 -16.47
CA LEU A 260 -3.77 8.64 -16.04
C LEU A 260 -2.92 8.68 -14.75
N PRO A 261 -3.52 8.56 -13.55
CA PRO A 261 -2.76 8.62 -12.31
C PRO A 261 -1.65 7.57 -12.22
N GLU A 262 -0.62 7.83 -11.41
CA GLU A 262 0.50 6.93 -11.19
C GLU A 262 0.68 6.62 -9.68
N ILE A 263 1.08 5.38 -9.36
CA ILE A 263 1.27 4.92 -7.99
C ILE A 263 2.66 4.29 -7.84
N SER A 264 3.39 4.66 -6.78
CA SER A 264 4.63 3.99 -6.36
C SER A 264 4.52 3.60 -4.89
N SER A 265 4.75 2.34 -4.54
CA SER A 265 4.62 1.87 -3.15
C SER A 265 5.65 0.81 -2.77
N LEU A 266 6.25 1.00 -1.59
CA LEU A 266 7.01 -0.01 -0.82
C LEU A 266 6.48 -0.08 0.62
N MET A 267 5.18 0.18 0.80
CA MET A 267 4.47 0.00 2.06
C MET A 267 4.43 -1.49 2.41
N SER A 268 4.96 -1.83 3.59
CA SER A 268 5.18 -3.21 4.05
C SER A 268 4.03 -3.76 4.89
N ASP A 269 3.22 -2.89 5.49
CA ASP A 269 2.09 -3.23 6.35
C ASP A 269 0.76 -2.85 5.69
N ASN A 270 -0.33 -3.53 6.07
CA ASN A 270 -1.69 -3.13 5.72
C ASN A 270 -2.02 -1.84 6.47
N TRP A 271 -1.71 -0.69 5.86
CA TRP A 271 -2.02 0.62 6.42
C TRP A 271 -3.21 1.22 5.68
N CYS A 272 -4.16 1.77 6.43
CA CYS A 272 -5.39 2.34 5.91
C CYS A 272 -5.47 3.82 6.31
N PHE A 273 -6.13 4.64 5.49
CA PHE A 273 -6.33 6.05 5.81
C PHE A 273 -7.17 6.24 7.08
N ASN A 274 -8.10 5.32 7.37
CA ASN A 274 -8.77 5.17 8.67
C ASN A 274 -8.27 3.91 9.41
N ILE A 275 -8.97 3.46 10.45
CA ILE A 275 -8.70 2.19 11.13
C ILE A 275 -8.91 1.04 10.12
N CYS A 276 -7.90 0.18 9.96
CA CYS A 276 -8.01 -0.99 9.08
C CYS A 276 -9.05 -1.98 9.60
N ASP A 277 -9.74 -2.67 8.70
CA ASP A 277 -10.60 -3.78 9.09
C ASP A 277 -9.75 -4.94 9.64
N PRO A 278 -9.91 -5.33 10.92
CA PRO A 278 -9.15 -6.43 11.51
C PRO A 278 -9.42 -7.78 10.83
N ASN A 279 -10.48 -7.90 10.01
CA ASN A 279 -10.81 -9.10 9.23
C ASN A 279 -10.18 -9.14 7.83
N SER A 280 -9.39 -8.14 7.41
CA SER A 280 -8.65 -8.15 6.14
C SER A 280 -7.39 -9.06 6.18
N ILE A 281 -7.49 -10.21 6.87
CA ILE A 281 -6.41 -11.19 7.02
C ILE A 281 -6.38 -12.06 5.78
N ILE A 282 -5.17 -12.33 5.26
CA ILE A 282 -4.90 -13.30 4.19
C ILE A 282 -5.68 -14.60 4.41
N ARG A 283 -6.76 -14.81 3.64
CA ARG A 283 -7.46 -16.08 3.51
C ARG A 283 -6.95 -16.79 2.26
N LEU A 284 -6.24 -17.91 2.44
CA LEU A 284 -5.99 -18.82 1.33
C LEU A 284 -7.17 -19.78 1.26
N LYS A 285 -8.05 -19.62 0.26
CA LYS A 285 -9.15 -20.56 0.04
C LYS A 285 -8.84 -21.42 -1.19
N PHE A 286 -8.75 -22.73 -0.97
CA PHE A 286 -8.59 -23.76 -1.99
C PHE A 286 -9.94 -24.48 -2.14
N ASP A 287 -10.56 -24.35 -3.30
CA ASP A 287 -11.78 -25.07 -3.63
C ASP A 287 -11.48 -26.05 -4.76
N THR A 288 -11.43 -27.34 -4.46
CA THR A 288 -11.12 -28.41 -5.43
C THR A 288 -12.26 -29.41 -5.53
N ALA A 289 -12.21 -30.28 -6.54
CA ALA A 289 -13.18 -31.38 -6.69
C ALA A 289 -13.25 -32.31 -5.45
N GLY A 290 -12.24 -32.27 -4.57
CA GLY A 290 -12.18 -33.00 -3.31
C GLY A 290 -12.58 -32.22 -2.05
N GLY A 291 -13.10 -30.99 -2.19
CA GLY A 291 -13.59 -30.17 -1.08
C GLY A 291 -12.97 -28.78 -0.97
N SER A 292 -13.47 -27.99 -0.01
CA SER A 292 -13.05 -26.62 0.30
C SER A 292 -12.12 -26.57 1.52
N TYR A 293 -11.02 -25.82 1.42
CA TYR A 293 -10.05 -25.65 2.50
C TYR A 293 -9.68 -24.17 2.65
N GLU A 294 -9.72 -23.65 3.87
CA GLU A 294 -9.31 -22.27 4.21
C GLU A 294 -8.08 -22.34 5.12
N VAL A 295 -7.03 -21.59 4.82
CA VAL A 295 -5.85 -21.44 5.69
C VAL A 295 -5.76 -19.99 6.13
N ALA A 296 -5.82 -19.76 7.44
CA ALA A 296 -5.76 -18.44 8.05
C ALA A 296 -4.39 -18.20 8.69
N SER A 297 -3.64 -17.24 8.16
CA SER A 297 -2.42 -16.65 8.75
C SER A 297 -1.06 -17.38 8.61
N LYS A 298 0.01 -16.58 8.77
CA LYS A 298 1.45 -16.95 8.76
C LYS A 298 1.81 -18.12 9.69
N ARG A 299 1.06 -18.37 10.77
CA ARG A 299 1.38 -19.39 11.78
C ARG A 299 0.90 -20.80 11.38
N GLU A 300 -0.20 -20.91 10.63
CA GLU A 300 -0.71 -22.19 10.11
C GLU A 300 -0.01 -22.65 8.83
N PHE A 301 0.55 -21.74 8.04
CA PHE A 301 1.29 -22.08 6.81
C PHE A 301 2.52 -22.98 7.07
N ALA A 302 3.14 -22.85 8.25
CA ALA A 302 4.25 -23.71 8.68
C ALA A 302 3.80 -25.07 9.23
N GLN A 303 2.54 -25.21 9.63
CA GLN A 303 1.99 -26.42 10.26
C GLN A 303 1.06 -27.24 9.35
N SER A 304 0.61 -26.71 8.20
CA SER A 304 -0.22 -27.45 7.23
C SER A 304 0.61 -28.50 6.46
N LYS A 305 1.04 -29.56 7.14
CA LYS A 305 1.63 -30.78 6.57
C LYS A 305 0.60 -31.65 5.81
N SER A 306 -0.67 -31.23 5.70
CA SER A 306 -1.76 -32.00 5.11
C SER A 306 -2.20 -31.58 3.71
N ILE A 307 -1.62 -30.53 3.10
CA ILE A 307 -1.91 -30.22 1.70
C ILE A 307 -1.33 -31.35 0.85
N ARG A 308 -2.20 -32.24 0.35
CA ARG A 308 -1.82 -33.37 -0.52
C ARG A 308 -0.91 -32.84 -1.62
N SER A 309 0.23 -33.51 -1.79
CA SER A 309 1.32 -33.17 -2.70
C SER A 309 0.92 -33.14 -4.19
N THR A 310 -0.30 -33.57 -4.52
CA THR A 310 -0.86 -33.68 -5.87
C THR A 310 -1.39 -32.37 -6.42
N GLU A 311 -2.09 -31.53 -5.64
CA GLU A 311 -2.65 -30.25 -6.12
C GLU A 311 -1.58 -29.15 -6.25
N ARG A 312 -0.52 -29.21 -5.42
CA ARG A 312 0.68 -28.36 -5.51
C ARG A 312 1.51 -28.57 -6.79
N ARG A 313 1.16 -29.56 -7.61
CA ARG A 313 1.88 -29.95 -8.84
C ARG A 313 1.07 -29.75 -10.13
N GLN A 314 -0.17 -29.28 -10.03
CA GLN A 314 -1.00 -29.04 -11.21
C GLN A 314 -0.66 -27.69 -11.83
N ASN A 315 -0.69 -27.63 -13.15
CA ASN A 315 -0.53 -26.37 -13.87
C ASN A 315 -1.62 -25.38 -13.44
N ALA A 316 -1.31 -24.09 -13.45
CA ALA A 316 -2.21 -23.04 -13.00
C ALA A 316 -2.17 -21.82 -13.90
N VAL A 317 -3.31 -21.14 -14.00
CA VAL A 317 -3.51 -19.92 -14.77
C VAL A 317 -4.04 -18.84 -13.85
N PHE A 318 -3.54 -17.61 -14.02
CA PHE A 318 -4.05 -16.45 -13.32
C PHE A 318 -5.36 -15.98 -13.95
N ILE A 319 -6.44 -15.95 -13.17
CA ILE A 319 -7.77 -15.57 -13.62
C ILE A 319 -7.95 -14.05 -13.52
N GLY A 320 -7.65 -13.47 -12.35
CA GLY A 320 -7.73 -12.04 -12.10
C GLY A 320 -7.74 -11.71 -10.62
N THR A 321 -8.16 -10.51 -10.26
CA THR A 321 -8.22 -10.03 -8.87
C THR A 321 -9.64 -9.69 -8.39
N ALA A 322 -9.82 -9.51 -7.08
CA ALA A 322 -11.08 -9.00 -6.52
C ALA A 322 -11.39 -7.59 -7.01
N SER A 323 -10.40 -6.71 -7.13
CA SER A 323 -10.58 -5.42 -7.80
C SER A 323 -11.11 -5.57 -9.22
N GLN A 324 -10.56 -6.50 -10.01
CA GLN A 324 -11.05 -6.75 -11.37
C GLN A 324 -12.48 -7.29 -11.40
N ALA A 325 -12.84 -8.18 -10.47
CA ALA A 325 -14.20 -8.70 -10.36
C ALA A 325 -15.22 -7.66 -9.87
N HIS A 326 -14.82 -6.78 -8.96
CA HIS A 326 -15.64 -5.66 -8.51
C HIS A 326 -15.94 -4.71 -9.67
N LEU A 327 -14.91 -4.35 -10.45
CA LEU A 327 -15.04 -3.55 -11.66
C LEU A 327 -16.00 -4.20 -12.68
N CYS A 328 -15.94 -5.52 -12.84
CA CYS A 328 -16.89 -6.26 -13.68
C CYS A 328 -18.34 -6.19 -13.18
N SER A 329 -18.55 -6.18 -11.86
CA SER A 329 -19.89 -6.13 -11.25
C SER A 329 -20.55 -4.75 -11.37
N SER A 330 -19.74 -3.70 -11.51
CA SER A 330 -20.19 -2.32 -11.71
C SER A 330 -20.40 -1.95 -13.18
N GLY A 331 -20.32 -2.92 -14.11
CA GLY A 331 -20.58 -2.70 -15.54
C GLY A 331 -19.40 -2.12 -16.34
N HIS A 332 -18.19 -2.05 -15.76
CA HIS A 332 -17.01 -1.51 -16.43
C HIS A 332 -16.45 -2.49 -17.49
N ARG A 333 -16.07 -1.96 -18.65
CA ARG A 333 -15.40 -2.74 -19.71
C ARG A 333 -13.91 -2.87 -19.42
N GLN A 334 -13.48 -4.06 -19.02
CA GLN A 334 -12.07 -4.32 -18.73
C GLN A 334 -11.26 -4.57 -20.01
N THR A 335 -10.43 -3.60 -20.43
CA THR A 335 -9.53 -3.74 -21.59
C THR A 335 -8.38 -4.72 -21.35
N ASN A 336 -8.00 -4.93 -20.08
CA ASN A 336 -6.92 -5.81 -19.66
C ASN A 336 -7.40 -7.10 -18.97
N ALA A 337 -8.72 -7.35 -18.95
CA ALA A 337 -9.24 -8.59 -18.38
C ALA A 337 -8.83 -9.78 -19.25
N ARG A 338 -8.29 -10.79 -18.59
CA ARG A 338 -7.86 -12.04 -19.23
C ARG A 338 -9.03 -12.99 -19.49
N PHE A 339 -10.11 -12.85 -18.72
CA PHE A 339 -11.30 -13.67 -18.78
C PHE A 339 -12.55 -12.79 -18.76
N GLN A 340 -13.69 -13.35 -19.16
CA GLN A 340 -14.97 -12.65 -19.15
C GLN A 340 -15.35 -12.18 -17.74
N CYS A 341 -16.10 -11.08 -17.67
CA CYS A 341 -16.55 -10.52 -16.40
C CYS A 341 -17.44 -11.46 -15.58
N SER A 342 -18.23 -12.31 -16.25
CA SER A 342 -18.99 -13.40 -15.60
C SER A 342 -18.06 -14.34 -14.82
N VAL A 343 -16.96 -14.77 -15.42
CA VAL A 343 -15.96 -15.64 -14.78
C VAL A 343 -15.32 -14.94 -13.59
N LEU A 344 -14.87 -13.69 -13.75
CA LEU A 344 -14.25 -12.94 -12.65
C LEU A 344 -15.21 -12.74 -11.48
N LYS A 345 -16.47 -12.39 -11.77
CA LYS A 345 -17.52 -12.21 -10.77
C LYS A 345 -17.78 -13.50 -10.00
N ASP A 346 -17.98 -14.61 -10.70
CA ASP A 346 -18.25 -15.89 -10.05
C ASP A 346 -17.06 -16.35 -9.20
N PHE A 347 -15.83 -16.08 -9.65
CA PHE A 347 -14.64 -16.35 -8.86
C PHE A 347 -14.57 -15.50 -7.59
N ALA A 348 -14.96 -14.23 -7.64
CA ALA A 348 -15.02 -13.37 -6.46
C ALA A 348 -16.15 -13.70 -5.50
N GLU A 349 -17.29 -14.17 -6.01
CA GLU A 349 -18.44 -14.62 -5.21
C GLU A 349 -18.30 -16.07 -4.71
N ALA A 350 -17.12 -16.69 -4.92
CA ALA A 350 -16.83 -18.07 -4.57
C ALA A 350 -17.77 -19.13 -5.19
N LYS A 351 -18.33 -18.85 -6.36
CA LYS A 351 -19.21 -19.73 -7.14
C LYS A 351 -18.40 -20.67 -8.04
N PHE A 352 -17.45 -21.41 -7.46
CA PHE A 352 -16.47 -22.18 -8.24
C PHE A 352 -17.00 -23.50 -8.79
N SER A 353 -18.05 -24.06 -8.18
CA SER A 353 -18.60 -25.38 -8.55
C SER A 353 -19.10 -25.44 -9.99
N SER A 354 -19.54 -24.31 -10.56
CA SER A 354 -19.94 -24.19 -11.97
C SER A 354 -18.77 -24.29 -12.95
N TYR A 355 -17.53 -24.18 -12.49
CA TYR A 355 -16.33 -24.20 -13.33
C TYR A 355 -15.51 -25.49 -13.21
N LEU A 356 -15.68 -26.27 -12.15
CA LEU A 356 -14.93 -27.52 -11.97
C LEU A 356 -15.30 -28.54 -13.06
N GLY A 357 -14.31 -29.03 -13.79
CA GLY A 357 -14.47 -29.91 -14.95
C GLY A 357 -14.97 -29.22 -16.21
N GLN A 358 -15.22 -27.90 -16.17
CA GLN A 358 -15.63 -27.11 -17.32
C GLN A 358 -14.44 -26.44 -18.01
N ARG A 359 -14.62 -26.12 -19.29
CA ARG A 359 -13.65 -25.31 -20.04
C ARG A 359 -13.98 -23.82 -19.89
N ILE A 360 -12.97 -23.03 -19.54
CA ILE A 360 -13.04 -21.57 -19.62
C ILE A 360 -12.12 -21.07 -20.74
N THR A 361 -12.60 -20.08 -21.50
CA THR A 361 -11.84 -19.46 -22.60
C THR A 361 -11.36 -18.08 -22.19
N PRO A 362 -10.06 -17.79 -22.33
CA PRO A 362 -9.54 -16.47 -22.06
C PRO A 362 -9.87 -15.51 -23.21
N LEU A 363 -9.99 -14.22 -22.90
CA LEU A 363 -10.20 -13.15 -23.89
C LEU A 363 -8.92 -12.78 -24.64
N GLN A 364 -7.76 -13.07 -24.03
CA GLN A 364 -6.42 -12.82 -24.57
C GLN A 364 -5.50 -13.99 -24.18
N PRO A 365 -4.40 -14.25 -24.89
CA PRO A 365 -3.48 -15.33 -24.52
C PRO A 365 -2.99 -15.21 -23.07
N VAL A 366 -3.21 -16.27 -22.26
CA VAL A 366 -2.80 -16.31 -20.85
C VAL A 366 -1.71 -17.34 -20.62
N ALA A 367 -0.72 -16.96 -19.81
CA ALA A 367 0.37 -17.85 -19.45
C ALA A 367 -0.10 -18.97 -18.50
N ILE A 368 0.36 -20.18 -18.78
CA ILE A 368 0.20 -21.36 -17.92
C ILE A 368 1.50 -21.55 -17.13
N TYR A 369 1.37 -21.70 -15.81
CA TYR A 369 2.48 -21.92 -14.91
C TYR A 369 2.45 -23.34 -14.35
N ARG A 370 3.60 -23.93 -14.04
CA ARG A 370 3.71 -25.33 -13.58
C ARG A 370 2.95 -25.60 -12.26
N ARG A 371 2.64 -24.54 -11.51
CA ARG A 371 1.87 -24.56 -10.26
C ARG A 371 1.45 -23.14 -9.88
N PRO A 372 0.47 -22.98 -8.97
CA PRO A 372 0.12 -21.67 -8.46
C PRO A 372 1.31 -20.95 -7.79
N PRO A 373 1.28 -19.61 -7.70
CA PRO A 373 2.41 -18.85 -7.19
C PRO A 373 2.64 -19.12 -5.70
N ILE A 374 3.91 -19.02 -5.28
CA ILE A 374 4.26 -19.09 -3.86
C ILE A 374 4.20 -17.67 -3.31
N VAL A 375 3.36 -17.47 -2.29
CA VAL A 375 3.20 -16.20 -1.60
C VAL A 375 4.04 -16.22 -0.31
N LYS A 376 5.05 -15.36 -0.24
CA LYS A 376 5.82 -15.06 0.98
C LYS A 376 5.80 -13.53 1.17
N ASP A 377 6.96 -12.89 1.28
CA ASP A 377 7.10 -11.42 1.24
C ASP A 377 6.99 -10.85 -0.18
N THR A 378 7.10 -11.73 -1.19
CA THR A 378 6.90 -11.45 -2.62
C THR A 378 6.11 -12.58 -3.27
N ILE A 379 5.36 -12.28 -4.34
CA ILE A 379 4.72 -13.31 -5.18
C ILE A 379 5.78 -13.88 -6.12
N LYS A 380 6.12 -15.16 -5.96
CA LYS A 380 7.03 -15.87 -6.87
C LYS A 380 6.24 -16.76 -7.81
N TYR A 381 6.19 -16.35 -9.07
CA TYR A 381 5.70 -17.15 -10.17
C TYR A 381 6.74 -18.21 -10.50
N LEU A 382 6.33 -19.47 -10.49
CA LEU A 382 7.21 -20.57 -10.85
C LEU A 382 7.07 -20.85 -12.34
N CYS A 383 8.14 -21.35 -12.96
CA CYS A 383 8.23 -21.81 -14.35
C CYS A 383 6.94 -21.71 -15.21
N ARG A 384 7.01 -20.91 -16.27
CA ARG A 384 5.99 -20.89 -17.34
C ARG A 384 6.15 -22.15 -18.20
N VAL A 385 5.04 -22.85 -18.44
CA VAL A 385 5.02 -24.08 -19.24
C VAL A 385 4.40 -23.87 -20.62
N GLY A 386 3.60 -22.83 -20.80
CA GLY A 386 2.98 -22.52 -22.08
C GLY A 386 2.02 -21.35 -22.02
N TYR A 387 1.15 -21.25 -23.03
CA TYR A 387 0.06 -20.29 -23.13
C TYR A 387 -1.23 -21.00 -23.55
N VAL A 388 -2.37 -20.38 -23.25
CA VAL A 388 -3.67 -20.77 -23.78
C VAL A 388 -4.38 -19.54 -24.31
N ASP A 389 -4.92 -19.67 -25.52
CA ASP A 389 -5.67 -18.67 -26.25
C ASP A 389 -7.18 -18.96 -26.16
N ALA A 390 -7.98 -18.11 -26.83
CA ALA A 390 -9.43 -18.21 -26.84
C ALA A 390 -9.95 -19.50 -27.51
N GLU A 391 -9.21 -20.06 -28.46
CA GLU A 391 -9.60 -21.26 -29.22
C GLU A 391 -9.36 -22.54 -28.41
N ASN A 392 -8.28 -22.56 -27.62
CA ASN A 392 -7.77 -23.76 -26.96
C ASN A 392 -8.11 -23.83 -25.46
N GLY A 393 -9.26 -23.27 -25.07
CA GLY A 393 -9.73 -23.09 -23.69
C GLY A 393 -9.35 -24.17 -22.67
N LEU A 394 -9.24 -23.79 -21.41
CA LEU A 394 -8.63 -24.60 -20.34
C LEU A 394 -9.69 -25.30 -19.48
N GLU A 395 -9.54 -26.61 -19.27
CA GLU A 395 -10.35 -27.39 -18.32
C GLU A 395 -9.89 -27.10 -16.89
N VAL A 396 -10.77 -26.51 -16.10
CA VAL A 396 -10.50 -26.12 -14.70
C VAL A 396 -10.65 -27.35 -13.79
N THR A 397 -9.60 -27.69 -13.06
CA THR A 397 -9.57 -28.83 -12.13
C THR A 397 -9.69 -28.41 -10.67
N GLY A 398 -9.56 -27.11 -10.40
CA GLY A 398 -9.58 -26.54 -9.06
C GLY A 398 -9.40 -25.04 -9.11
N VAL A 399 -9.75 -24.37 -8.01
CA VAL A 399 -9.59 -22.93 -7.86
C VAL A 399 -8.80 -22.64 -6.60
N LEU A 400 -7.87 -21.69 -6.74
CA LEU A 400 -7.11 -21.11 -5.66
C LEU A 400 -7.41 -19.63 -5.60
N SER A 401 -7.75 -19.14 -4.42
CA SER A 401 -7.68 -17.73 -4.11
C SER A 401 -6.68 -17.49 -2.99
N PHE A 402 -5.92 -16.41 -3.12
CA PHE A 402 -5.11 -15.92 -2.03
C PHE A 402 -5.18 -14.42 -1.97
N GLU A 403 -5.15 -13.89 -0.76
CA GLU A 403 -5.02 -12.47 -0.55
C GLU A 403 -3.54 -12.11 -0.34
N TYR A 404 -3.08 -11.08 -1.03
CA TYR A 404 -1.72 -10.55 -0.89
C TYR A 404 -1.78 -9.03 -0.99
N ARG A 405 -1.32 -8.35 0.06
CA ARG A 405 -1.41 -6.88 0.19
C ARG A 405 -2.84 -6.37 -0.04
N ASN A 406 -3.81 -6.96 0.67
CA ASN A 406 -5.24 -6.63 0.64
C ASN A 406 -5.87 -6.60 -0.76
N GLU A 407 -5.34 -7.44 -1.65
CA GLU A 407 -5.94 -7.76 -2.93
C GLU A 407 -6.10 -9.28 -3.01
N THR A 408 -7.28 -9.75 -3.39
CA THR A 408 -7.50 -11.19 -3.61
C THR A 408 -7.14 -11.54 -5.04
N TYR A 409 -6.23 -12.49 -5.20
CA TYR A 409 -5.80 -13.03 -6.48
C TYR A 409 -6.48 -14.38 -6.71
N PHE A 410 -7.14 -14.50 -7.84
CA PHE A 410 -7.82 -15.72 -8.28
C PHE A 410 -6.99 -16.48 -9.31
N TRP A 411 -6.83 -17.77 -9.07
CA TRP A 411 -6.09 -18.71 -9.89
C TRP A 411 -6.94 -19.95 -10.13
N ALA A 412 -6.87 -20.51 -11.33
CA ALA A 412 -7.43 -21.82 -11.62
C ALA A 412 -6.30 -22.82 -11.80
N THR A 413 -6.39 -23.98 -11.16
CA THR A 413 -5.60 -25.15 -11.58
C THR A 413 -6.26 -25.76 -12.81
N VAL A 414 -5.44 -26.24 -13.73
CA VAL A 414 -5.88 -26.75 -15.02
C VAL A 414 -5.30 -28.12 -15.28
N LYS A 415 -6.00 -28.91 -16.10
CA LYS A 415 -5.57 -30.25 -16.49
C LYS A 415 -4.19 -30.23 -17.14
N ASP A 416 -3.38 -31.21 -16.74
CA ASP A 416 -1.94 -31.27 -17.03
C ASP A 416 -1.66 -31.17 -18.53
N ARG A 417 -0.87 -30.15 -18.91
CA ARG A 417 -0.20 -30.09 -20.22
C ARG A 417 1.23 -30.53 -19.97
N ARG A 418 1.63 -31.63 -20.59
CA ARG A 418 2.97 -32.27 -20.46
C ARG A 418 4.10 -31.44 -21.11
N GLU A 419 3.99 -30.12 -21.09
CA GLU A 419 4.95 -29.19 -21.68
C GLU A 419 6.11 -28.96 -20.70
N THR A 420 7.32 -28.84 -21.25
CA THR A 420 8.56 -28.66 -20.49
C THR A 420 8.73 -27.21 -20.05
N CYS A 421 9.38 -27.03 -18.90
CA CYS A 421 9.59 -25.71 -18.30
C CYS A 421 10.42 -24.78 -19.20
N GLN A 422 9.85 -23.66 -19.62
CA GLN A 422 10.60 -22.59 -20.26
C GLN A 422 11.24 -21.71 -19.18
N LYS A 423 12.58 -21.66 -19.12
CA LYS A 423 13.28 -20.70 -18.26
C LYS A 423 12.89 -19.29 -18.71
N GLN A 424 12.38 -18.48 -17.80
CA GLN A 424 12.24 -17.04 -18.03
C GLN A 424 13.65 -16.44 -17.97
N THR A 425 14.13 -15.94 -19.11
CA THR A 425 15.34 -15.10 -19.21
C THR A 425 15.10 -13.71 -18.66
#